data_AF-A0A7W3LJ50-F1
#
_entry.id   AF-A0A7W3LJ50-F1
#
_cell.length_a   1.000
_cell.length_b   1.000
_cell.length_c   1.000
_cell.angle_alpha   90.00
_cell.angle_beta   90.00
_cell.angle_gamma   90.00
#
_symmetry.space_group_name_H-M   'P 1'
#
loop_
_entity.id
_entity.type
_entity.pdbx_description
1 polymer ?
#
loop_
_entity_poly.entity_id
_entity_poly.type
_entity_poly.pdbx_seq_one_letter_code
_entity_poly.pdbx_strand_id
1 'polypeptide(L)'
;MQTQTWNRIRTIAFWATTLVIVAELVAGTIWNLKPIEWVEIQLRHLGYPDYFAGILGFWHAAAAAAIIAPGLPLIKEWAYAGVVLMWSGAVLSHLSVGDGPVNWGPPLMFTTLAVASWALRPADRRLRRDRPAGTGPERPGPSAAARPRAWAVPAEILAALFAVMALTLPTVEDFMREQAVAYGWIDK
;
A
#
# COMPACT_ATOMS: atom_id res chain seq x y z
N MET A 1 7.48 26.54 20.43
CA MET A 1 7.59 26.72 18.95
C MET A 1 8.16 25.49 18.25
N GLN A 2 9.27 24.88 18.73
CA GLN A 2 9.86 23.64 18.16
C GLN A 2 8.94 22.40 18.12
N THR A 3 8.07 22.21 19.12
CA THR A 3 7.15 21.06 19.17
C THR A 3 6.06 21.11 18.08
N GLN A 4 5.67 22.31 17.66
CA GLN A 4 4.67 22.54 16.62
C GLN A 4 5.23 22.26 15.22
N THR A 5 6.46 22.70 14.93
CA THR A 5 7.12 22.43 13.64
C THR A 5 7.41 20.95 13.46
N TRP A 6 7.86 20.26 14.51
CA TRP A 6 8.09 18.81 14.50
C TRP A 6 6.82 18.01 14.17
N ASN A 7 5.69 18.36 14.78
CA ASN A 7 4.40 17.70 14.51
C ASN A 7 3.94 17.89 13.06
N ARG A 8 4.21 19.07 12.47
CA ARG A 8 3.90 19.34 11.05
C ARG A 8 4.78 18.50 10.12
N ILE A 9 6.09 18.48 10.33
CA ILE A 9 7.04 17.70 9.53
C ILE A 9 6.66 16.22 9.56
N ARG A 10 6.39 15.68 10.75
CA ARG A 10 5.94 14.29 10.91
C ARG A 10 4.65 14.00 10.15
N THR A 11 3.69 14.93 10.17
CA THR A 11 2.42 14.78 9.45
C THR A 11 2.63 14.80 7.93
N ILE A 12 3.49 15.69 7.43
CA ILE A 12 3.84 15.76 6.00
C ILE A 12 4.53 14.47 5.58
N ALA A 13 5.54 14.02 6.32
CA ALA A 13 6.27 12.79 6.03
C ALA A 13 5.35 11.55 6.08
N PHE A 14 4.42 11.52 7.04
CA PHE A 14 3.38 10.50 7.09
C PHE A 14 2.53 10.48 5.82
N TRP A 15 1.99 11.63 5.40
CA TRP A 15 1.14 11.66 4.21
C TRP A 15 1.92 11.42 2.92
N ALA A 16 3.16 11.89 2.80
CA ALA A 16 4.02 11.61 1.66
C ALA A 16 4.26 10.10 1.51
N THR A 17 4.70 9.43 2.57
CA THR A 17 4.92 7.97 2.57
C THR A 17 3.61 7.21 2.35
N THR A 18 2.51 7.63 2.98
CA THR A 18 1.20 6.97 2.87
C THR A 18 0.62 7.08 1.46
N LEU A 19 0.71 8.24 0.81
CA LEU A 19 0.18 8.42 -0.53
C LEU A 19 0.95 7.59 -1.56
N VAL A 20 2.27 7.48 -1.43
CA VAL A 20 3.08 6.62 -2.31
C VAL A 20 2.69 5.16 -2.18
N ILE A 21 2.62 4.62 -0.95
CA ILE A 21 2.23 3.21 -0.76
C ILE A 21 0.79 2.95 -1.18
N VAL A 22 -0.16 3.88 -0.93
CA VAL A 22 -1.55 3.70 -1.36
C VAL A 22 -1.68 3.76 -2.88
N ALA A 23 -0.93 4.64 -3.55
CA ALA A 23 -0.88 4.69 -5.00
C ALA A 23 -0.40 3.36 -5.60
N GLU A 24 0.68 2.78 -5.05
CA GLU A 24 1.16 1.46 -5.45
C GLU A 24 0.12 0.37 -5.19
N LEU A 25 -0.55 0.38 -4.03
CA LEU A 25 -1.59 -0.62 -3.75
C LEU A 25 -2.78 -0.51 -4.72
N VAL A 26 -3.14 0.71 -5.13
CA VAL A 26 -4.19 0.92 -6.15
C VAL A 26 -3.72 0.43 -7.52
N ALA A 27 -2.49 0.74 -7.93
CA ALA A 27 -1.91 0.25 -9.17
C ALA A 27 -1.86 -1.29 -9.19
N GLY A 28 -1.33 -1.90 -8.12
CA GLY A 28 -1.31 -3.35 -7.92
C GLY A 28 -2.71 -3.97 -7.95
N THR A 29 -3.74 -3.31 -7.41
CA THR A 29 -5.13 -3.78 -7.54
C THR A 29 -5.55 -3.89 -9.00
N ILE A 30 -5.28 -2.85 -9.81
CA ILE A 30 -5.66 -2.81 -11.22
C ILE A 30 -4.88 -3.87 -12.00
N TRP A 31 -3.55 -3.91 -11.84
CA TRP A 31 -2.65 -4.81 -12.57
C TRP A 31 -2.85 -6.29 -12.23
N ASN A 32 -3.30 -6.61 -11.03
CA ASN A 32 -3.49 -8.00 -10.63
C ASN A 32 -4.93 -8.51 -10.89
N LEU A 33 -5.93 -7.62 -10.87
CA LEU A 33 -7.32 -7.99 -11.18
C LEU A 33 -7.64 -7.90 -12.67
N LYS A 34 -6.89 -7.07 -13.43
CA LYS A 34 -6.85 -7.15 -14.89
C LYS A 34 -5.64 -7.98 -15.28
N PRO A 35 -5.78 -9.10 -15.99
CA PRO A 35 -4.65 -9.93 -16.39
C PRO A 35 -3.82 -9.20 -17.46
N ILE A 36 -2.96 -8.29 -17.02
CA ILE A 36 -1.99 -7.63 -17.90
C ILE A 36 -0.79 -8.55 -18.06
N GLU A 37 -0.21 -8.53 -19.25
CA GLU A 37 0.84 -9.48 -19.62
C GLU A 37 2.05 -9.39 -18.68
N TRP A 38 2.38 -8.18 -18.23
CA TRP A 38 3.48 -7.95 -17.30
C TRP A 38 3.36 -8.75 -15.98
N VAL A 39 2.16 -8.80 -15.38
CA VAL A 39 1.97 -9.53 -14.13
C VAL A 39 2.08 -11.03 -14.36
N GLU A 40 1.55 -11.54 -15.47
CA GLU A 40 1.69 -12.96 -15.83
C GLU A 40 3.16 -13.35 -16.08
N ILE A 41 3.94 -12.48 -16.72
CA ILE A 41 5.38 -12.69 -16.92
C ILE A 41 6.09 -12.75 -15.56
N GLN A 42 5.83 -11.79 -14.69
CA GLN A 42 6.44 -11.73 -13.36
C GLN A 42 6.11 -12.97 -12.51
N LEU A 43 4.84 -13.38 -12.49
CA LEU A 43 4.43 -14.58 -11.75
C LEU A 43 5.11 -15.83 -12.31
N ARG A 44 5.16 -16.00 -13.63
CA ARG A 44 5.83 -17.14 -14.26
C ARG A 44 7.34 -17.15 -13.97
N HIS A 45 8.00 -16.00 -14.08
CA HIS A 45 9.42 -15.85 -13.75
C HIS A 45 9.71 -16.25 -12.29
N LEU A 46 8.84 -15.83 -11.37
CA LEU A 46 8.96 -16.17 -9.95
C LEU A 46 8.43 -17.57 -9.59
N GLY A 47 7.85 -18.30 -10.54
CA GLY A 47 7.26 -19.63 -10.33
C GLY A 47 5.93 -19.65 -9.56
N TYR A 48 5.22 -18.53 -9.53
CA TYR A 48 3.89 -18.41 -8.91
C TYR A 48 2.76 -18.83 -9.88
N PRO A 49 1.69 -19.47 -9.37
CA PRO A 49 0.53 -19.81 -10.18
C PRO A 49 -0.35 -18.58 -10.48
N ASP A 50 -1.04 -18.58 -11.62
CA ASP A 50 -1.81 -17.41 -12.11
C ASP A 50 -2.90 -16.92 -11.13
N TYR A 51 -3.52 -17.83 -10.37
CA TYR A 51 -4.53 -17.45 -9.37
C TYR A 51 -3.97 -16.52 -8.28
N PHE A 52 -2.64 -16.51 -8.09
CA PHE A 52 -1.96 -15.67 -7.12
C PHE A 52 -2.16 -14.18 -7.42
N ALA A 53 -2.25 -13.80 -8.71
CA ALA A 53 -2.61 -12.44 -9.11
C ALA A 53 -3.95 -12.03 -8.49
N GLY A 54 -5.01 -12.84 -8.67
CA GLY A 54 -6.33 -12.53 -8.12
C GLY A 54 -6.32 -12.34 -6.59
N ILE A 55 -5.56 -13.18 -5.88
CA ILE A 55 -5.36 -13.06 -4.42
C ILE A 55 -4.67 -11.74 -4.09
N LEU A 56 -3.55 -11.43 -4.75
CA LEU A 56 -2.81 -10.19 -4.55
C LEU A 56 -3.69 -8.97 -4.85
N GLY A 57 -4.41 -8.95 -5.97
CA GLY A 57 -5.26 -7.83 -6.35
C GLY A 57 -6.35 -7.53 -5.32
N PHE A 58 -6.99 -8.56 -4.79
CA PHE A 58 -7.98 -8.41 -3.71
C PHE A 58 -7.36 -7.83 -2.43
N TRP A 59 -6.21 -8.35 -1.99
CA TRP A 59 -5.56 -7.88 -0.77
C TRP A 59 -4.94 -6.48 -0.92
N HIS A 60 -4.43 -6.13 -2.09
CA HIS A 60 -4.00 -4.78 -2.42
C HIS A 60 -5.15 -3.78 -2.24
N ALA A 61 -6.34 -4.09 -2.77
CA ALA A 61 -7.52 -3.25 -2.65
C ALA A 61 -7.94 -3.07 -1.18
N ALA A 62 -8.00 -4.18 -0.44
CA ALA A 62 -8.34 -4.17 0.98
C ALA A 62 -7.34 -3.35 1.81
N ALA A 63 -6.03 -3.51 1.54
CA ALA A 63 -4.99 -2.76 2.22
C ALA A 63 -5.05 -1.26 1.90
N ALA A 64 -5.23 -0.89 0.63
CA ALA A 64 -5.37 0.51 0.22
C ALA A 64 -6.53 1.20 0.97
N ALA A 65 -7.70 0.55 1.00
CA ALA A 65 -8.87 1.04 1.70
C ALA A 65 -8.62 1.17 3.21
N ALA A 66 -8.06 0.14 3.85
CA ALA A 66 -7.78 0.14 5.28
C ALA A 66 -6.78 1.23 5.69
N ILE A 67 -5.70 1.42 4.92
CA ILE A 67 -4.62 2.37 5.23
C ILE A 67 -5.10 3.82 5.09
N ILE A 68 -5.90 4.14 4.08
CA ILE A 68 -6.36 5.51 3.87
C ILE A 68 -7.58 5.89 4.73
N ALA A 69 -8.42 4.91 5.10
CA ALA A 69 -9.66 5.12 5.84
C ALA A 69 -9.47 5.96 7.13
N PRO A 70 -10.46 6.78 7.53
CA PRO A 70 -10.44 7.44 8.83
C PRO A 70 -10.75 6.42 9.94
N GLY A 71 -9.93 6.32 10.98
CA GLY A 71 -10.17 5.43 12.13
C GLY A 71 -9.68 3.99 11.93
N LEU A 72 -10.47 2.98 12.32
CA LEU A 72 -10.16 1.53 12.19
C LEU A 72 -8.72 1.13 12.65
N PRO A 73 -8.31 1.51 13.87
CA PRO A 73 -6.91 1.41 14.27
C PRO A 73 -6.38 -0.02 14.25
N LEU A 74 -7.20 -1.02 14.60
CA LEU A 74 -6.82 -2.43 14.55
C LEU A 74 -6.59 -2.90 13.12
N ILE A 75 -7.58 -2.69 12.23
CA ILE A 75 -7.51 -3.12 10.83
C ILE A 75 -6.31 -2.47 10.13
N LYS A 76 -5.98 -1.21 10.49
CA LYS A 76 -4.75 -0.56 10.01
C LYS A 76 -3.49 -1.30 10.39
N GLU A 77 -3.36 -1.76 11.64
CA GLU A 77 -2.19 -2.55 12.04
C GLU A 77 -2.06 -3.82 11.18
N TRP A 78 -3.17 -4.52 10.96
CA TRP A 78 -3.21 -5.71 10.09
C TRP A 78 -2.84 -5.38 8.65
N ALA A 79 -3.35 -4.27 8.11
CA ALA A 79 -3.03 -3.83 6.76
C ALA A 79 -1.54 -3.47 6.62
N TYR A 80 -0.96 -2.70 7.55
CA TYR A 80 0.47 -2.37 7.53
C TYR A 80 1.35 -3.61 7.67
N ALA A 81 1.01 -4.53 8.59
CA ALA A 81 1.74 -5.80 8.72
C ALA A 81 1.65 -6.62 7.42
N GLY A 82 0.45 -6.73 6.84
CA GLY A 82 0.20 -7.45 5.61
C GLY A 82 1.04 -6.93 4.44
N VAL A 83 1.06 -5.61 4.20
CA VAL A 83 1.83 -5.04 3.08
C VAL A 83 3.34 -5.14 3.30
N VAL A 84 3.82 -5.05 4.54
CA VAL A 84 5.23 -5.28 4.87
C VAL A 84 5.63 -6.72 4.60
N LEU A 85 4.81 -7.69 5.01
CA LEU A 85 5.06 -9.11 4.75
C LEU A 85 4.98 -9.43 3.26
N MET A 86 4.00 -8.88 2.55
CA MET A 86 3.83 -9.06 1.12
C MET A 86 5.03 -8.54 0.33
N TRP A 87 5.44 -7.28 0.55
CA TRP A 87 6.56 -6.70 -0.19
C TRP A 87 7.92 -7.27 0.22
N SER A 88 8.13 -7.61 1.50
CA SER A 88 9.34 -8.35 1.90
C SER A 88 9.38 -9.76 1.29
N GLY A 89 8.24 -10.43 1.17
CA GLY A 89 8.11 -11.69 0.44
C GLY A 89 8.48 -11.55 -1.05
N ALA A 90 8.06 -10.46 -1.69
CA ALA A 90 8.45 -10.16 -3.07
C ALA A 90 9.97 -9.94 -3.21
N VAL A 91 10.61 -9.23 -2.27
CA VAL A 91 12.08 -9.10 -2.22
C VAL A 91 12.74 -10.47 -2.17
N LEU A 92 12.31 -11.33 -1.24
CA LEU A 92 12.88 -12.67 -1.09
C LEU A 92 12.63 -13.56 -2.31
N SER A 93 11.48 -13.41 -2.98
CA SER A 93 11.14 -14.14 -4.20
C SER A 93 12.13 -13.81 -5.31
N HIS A 94 12.34 -12.53 -5.59
CA HIS A 94 13.30 -12.05 -6.59
C HIS A 94 14.73 -12.48 -6.26
N LEU A 95 15.15 -12.37 -4.99
CA LEU A 95 16.47 -12.84 -4.56
C LEU A 95 16.64 -14.35 -4.75
N SER A 96 15.58 -15.15 -4.56
CA SER A 96 15.64 -16.61 -4.69
C SER A 96 15.86 -17.09 -6.13
N VAL A 97 15.39 -16.33 -7.13
CA VAL A 97 15.60 -16.61 -8.55
C VAL A 97 16.83 -15.90 -9.12
N GLY A 98 17.60 -15.20 -8.27
CA GLY A 98 18.86 -14.55 -8.65
C GLY A 98 18.69 -13.19 -9.34
N ASP A 99 17.54 -12.52 -9.18
CA ASP A 99 17.30 -11.24 -9.81
C ASP A 99 18.18 -10.11 -9.26
N GLY A 100 18.47 -9.14 -10.13
CA GLY A 100 19.22 -7.95 -9.78
C GLY A 100 18.43 -6.91 -8.97
N PRO A 101 19.12 -5.87 -8.47
CA PRO A 101 18.51 -4.80 -7.66
C PRO A 101 17.35 -4.05 -8.29
N VAL A 102 17.26 -4.07 -9.63
CA VAL A 102 16.14 -3.43 -10.34
C VAL A 102 14.81 -4.12 -10.04
N ASN A 103 14.81 -5.43 -9.78
CA ASN A 103 13.59 -6.20 -9.53
C ASN A 103 13.25 -6.28 -8.04
N TRP A 104 14.23 -6.50 -7.15
CA TRP A 104 13.97 -6.53 -5.70
C TRP A 104 13.99 -5.15 -5.03
N GLY A 105 14.54 -4.12 -5.68
CA GLY A 105 14.65 -2.75 -5.14
C GLY A 105 13.30 -2.07 -4.92
N PRO A 106 12.37 -2.07 -5.91
CA PRO A 106 11.05 -1.48 -5.73
C PRO A 106 10.25 -2.06 -4.56
N PRO A 107 10.08 -3.39 -4.38
CA PRO A 107 9.37 -3.92 -3.22
C PRO A 107 10.09 -3.61 -1.89
N LEU A 108 11.43 -3.53 -1.88
CA LEU A 108 12.17 -3.09 -0.68
C LEU A 108 11.88 -1.61 -0.33
N MET A 109 11.82 -0.74 -1.34
CA MET A 109 11.45 0.66 -1.16
C MET A 109 10.05 0.76 -0.56
N PHE A 110 9.06 0.06 -1.12
CA PHE A 110 7.68 0.08 -0.60
C PHE A 110 7.57 -0.49 0.82
N THR A 111 8.32 -1.55 1.13
CA THR A 111 8.43 -2.08 2.49
C THR A 111 8.93 -0.99 3.46
N THR A 112 9.98 -0.27 3.09
CA THR A 112 10.58 0.80 3.90
C THR A 112 9.60 1.96 4.09
N LEU A 113 8.92 2.37 3.03
CA LEU A 113 7.91 3.43 3.07
C LEU A 113 6.68 3.03 3.90
N ALA A 114 6.26 1.76 3.88
CA ALA A 114 5.20 1.26 4.74
C ALA A 114 5.56 1.32 6.21
N VAL A 115 6.77 0.89 6.58
CA VAL A 115 7.27 0.99 7.95
C VAL A 115 7.37 2.46 8.39
N ALA A 116 7.87 3.34 7.51
CA ALA A 116 7.95 4.78 7.78
C ALA A 116 6.55 5.39 7.97
N SER A 117 5.60 5.11 7.07
CA SER A 117 4.21 5.54 7.17
C SER A 117 3.58 5.07 8.49
N TRP A 118 3.75 3.79 8.82
CA TRP A 118 3.26 3.22 10.08
C TRP A 118 3.86 3.92 11.32
N ALA A 119 5.18 4.12 11.34
CA ALA A 119 5.89 4.75 12.45
C ALA A 119 5.51 6.24 12.63
N LEU A 120 5.30 6.96 11.53
CA LEU A 120 4.99 8.39 11.52
C LEU A 120 3.52 8.68 11.78
N ARG A 121 2.62 7.70 11.62
CA ARG A 121 1.17 7.80 11.82
C ARG A 121 0.78 8.65 13.04
N PRO A 122 -0.12 9.65 12.87
CA PRO A 122 -0.58 10.49 13.98
C PRO A 122 -1.40 9.71 15.02
N ALA A 123 -1.50 10.27 16.23
CA ALA A 123 -1.99 9.56 17.41
C ALA A 123 -3.47 9.17 17.35
N ASP A 124 -4.30 9.99 16.70
CA ASP A 124 -5.72 9.74 16.43
C ASP A 124 -5.97 8.50 15.59
N ARG A 125 -4.97 8.09 14.81
CA ARG A 125 -5.05 6.91 13.98
C ARG A 125 -4.64 5.65 14.73
N ARG A 126 -3.92 5.73 15.87
CA ARG A 126 -3.31 4.61 16.64
C ARG A 126 -4.31 3.85 17.49
N LEU A 127 -4.05 2.56 17.74
CA LEU A 127 -4.76 1.81 18.78
C LEU A 127 -4.55 2.54 20.11
N ARG A 128 -5.63 3.01 20.72
CA ARG A 128 -5.58 3.62 22.06
C ARG A 128 -5.17 2.50 23.03
N ARG A 129 -4.00 2.65 23.63
CA ARG A 129 -3.58 1.78 24.73
C ARG A 129 -4.46 2.15 25.92
N ASP A 130 -5.44 1.30 26.24
CA ASP A 130 -6.36 1.61 27.34
C ASP A 130 -5.55 1.82 28.63
N ARG A 131 -5.79 2.97 29.27
CA ARG A 131 -5.27 3.29 30.60
C ARG A 131 -5.98 2.36 31.59
N PRO A 132 -5.32 1.82 32.64
CA PRO A 132 -5.99 0.99 33.64
C PRO A 132 -7.21 1.74 34.20
N ALA A 133 -8.36 1.06 34.23
CA ALA A 133 -9.65 1.61 34.59
C ALA A 133 -9.60 2.34 35.94
N GLY A 134 -9.66 3.67 35.89
CA GLY A 134 -9.73 4.55 37.04
C GLY A 134 -10.47 5.82 36.64
N THR A 135 -11.70 5.92 37.17
CA THR A 135 -12.62 7.08 37.22
C THR A 135 -13.36 7.51 35.95
N GLY A 136 -14.65 7.12 35.87
CA GLY A 136 -15.73 7.89 35.24
C GLY A 136 -16.31 7.33 33.92
N PRO A 137 -17.65 7.19 33.76
CA PRO A 137 -18.25 6.80 32.49
C PRO A 137 -18.32 8.01 31.55
N GLU A 138 -17.21 8.31 30.87
CA GLU A 138 -17.24 9.20 29.71
C GLU A 138 -17.81 8.40 28.53
N ARG A 139 -19.07 8.66 28.14
CA ARG A 139 -19.68 8.02 26.98
C ARG A 139 -18.80 8.32 25.75
N PRO A 140 -18.29 7.32 25.02
CA PRO A 140 -17.49 7.57 23.84
C PRO A 140 -18.35 8.33 22.82
N GLY A 141 -17.94 9.55 22.46
CA GLY A 141 -18.50 10.21 21.27
C GLY A 141 -18.32 9.31 20.04
N PRO A 142 -19.16 9.45 18.99
CA PRO A 142 -19.06 8.63 17.79
C PRO A 142 -17.62 8.66 17.25
N SER A 143 -17.04 7.47 17.05
CA SER A 143 -15.71 7.28 16.46
C SER A 143 -15.53 8.20 15.25
N ALA A 144 -14.34 8.78 15.05
CA ALA A 144 -14.07 9.62 13.88
C ALA A 144 -14.43 8.92 12.54
N ALA A 145 -14.42 7.58 12.52
CA ALA A 145 -14.87 6.76 11.40
C ALA A 145 -16.37 6.84 11.10
N ALA A 146 -17.22 7.19 12.07
CA ALA A 146 -18.67 7.25 11.94
C ALA A 146 -19.18 8.55 11.29
N ARG A 147 -18.29 9.50 10.98
CA ARG A 147 -18.65 10.76 10.30
C ARG A 147 -18.57 10.58 8.79
N PRO A 148 -19.68 10.67 8.02
CA PRO A 148 -19.66 10.47 6.56
C PRO A 148 -18.69 11.40 5.83
N ARG A 149 -18.58 12.65 6.30
CA ARG A 149 -17.65 13.66 5.77
C ARG A 149 -16.17 13.30 5.97
N ALA A 150 -15.83 12.44 6.92
CA ALA A 150 -14.45 11.99 7.13
C ALA A 150 -13.98 11.02 6.04
N TRP A 151 -14.91 10.39 5.31
CA TRP A 151 -14.62 9.46 4.23
C TRP A 151 -14.52 10.13 2.86
N ALA A 152 -15.06 11.34 2.70
CA ALA A 152 -15.06 12.05 1.42
C ALA A 152 -13.64 12.19 0.85
N VAL A 153 -12.72 12.77 1.63
CA VAL A 153 -11.33 12.98 1.17
C VAL A 153 -10.60 11.66 0.87
N PRO A 154 -10.59 10.64 1.75
CA PRO A 154 -10.03 9.33 1.42
C PRO A 154 -10.63 8.67 0.17
N ALA A 155 -11.95 8.74 0.01
CA ALA A 155 -12.64 8.15 -1.13
C ALA A 155 -12.32 8.88 -2.43
N GLU A 156 -12.28 10.21 -2.40
CA GLU A 156 -11.86 11.04 -3.54
C GLU A 156 -10.41 10.77 -3.95
N ILE A 157 -9.49 10.66 -2.98
CA ILE A 157 -8.09 10.31 -3.25
C ILE A 157 -8.01 8.92 -3.90
N LEU A 158 -8.70 7.92 -3.36
CA LEU A 158 -8.73 6.59 -3.96
C LEU A 158 -9.30 6.62 -5.38
N ALA A 159 -10.43 7.30 -5.58
CA ALA A 159 -11.05 7.42 -6.89
C ALA A 159 -10.13 8.11 -7.90
N ALA A 160 -9.46 9.20 -7.49
CA ALA A 160 -8.49 9.91 -8.31
C ALA A 160 -7.28 9.02 -8.65
N LEU A 161 -6.73 8.30 -7.68
CA LEU A 161 -5.64 7.36 -7.91
C LEU A 161 -6.07 6.23 -8.85
N PHE A 162 -7.25 5.65 -8.64
CA PHE A 162 -7.78 4.62 -9.55
C PHE A 162 -7.93 5.15 -10.97
N ALA A 163 -8.47 6.35 -11.13
CA ALA A 163 -8.63 6.98 -12.44
C ALA A 163 -7.26 7.23 -13.12
N VAL A 164 -6.31 7.82 -12.39
CA VAL A 164 -4.95 8.07 -12.91
C VAL A 164 -4.28 6.77 -13.33
N MET A 165 -4.26 5.77 -12.43
CA MET A 165 -3.58 4.50 -12.70
C MET A 165 -4.25 3.71 -13.84
N ALA A 166 -5.57 3.79 -13.98
CA ALA A 166 -6.28 3.19 -15.10
C ALA A 166 -5.98 3.89 -16.42
N LEU A 167 -5.86 5.23 -16.42
CA LEU A 167 -5.55 6.01 -17.62
C LEU A 167 -4.10 5.83 -18.07
N THR A 168 -3.16 5.66 -17.13
CA THR A 168 -1.74 5.42 -17.46
C THR A 168 -1.42 3.97 -17.79
N LEU A 169 -2.38 3.05 -17.63
CA LEU A 169 -2.16 1.61 -17.78
C LEU A 169 -1.50 1.23 -19.11
N PRO A 170 -1.95 1.72 -20.29
CA PRO A 170 -1.33 1.34 -21.56
C PRO A 170 0.15 1.72 -21.63
N THR A 171 0.50 2.93 -21.18
CA THR A 171 1.90 3.40 -21.18
C THR A 171 2.79 2.58 -20.24
N VAL A 172 2.25 2.16 -19.10
CA VAL A 172 2.98 1.29 -18.17
C VAL A 172 3.18 -0.09 -18.79
N GLU A 173 2.16 -0.64 -19.44
CA GLU A 173 2.23 -1.96 -20.06
C GLU A 173 3.29 -2.01 -21.18
N ASP A 174 3.36 -0.97 -22.03
CA ASP A 174 4.39 -0.83 -23.06
C ASP A 174 5.80 -0.79 -22.45
N PHE A 175 6.01 0.07 -21.45
CA PHE A 175 7.30 0.19 -20.76
C PHE A 175 7.72 -1.14 -20.10
N MET A 176 6.79 -1.81 -19.43
CA MET A 176 7.08 -3.07 -18.74
C MET A 176 7.35 -4.22 -19.72
N ARG A 177 6.69 -4.24 -20.89
CA ARG A 177 7.01 -5.19 -21.95
C ARG A 177 8.45 -5.00 -22.45
N GLU A 178 8.86 -3.76 -22.71
CA GLU A 178 10.24 -3.46 -23.13
C GLU A 178 11.27 -3.94 -22.09
N GLN A 179 10.98 -3.76 -20.81
CA GLN A 179 11.80 -4.26 -19.71
C GLN A 179 11.85 -5.79 -19.69
N ALA A 180 10.71 -6.47 -19.83
CA ALA A 180 10.64 -7.93 -19.86
C ALA A 180 11.51 -8.53 -20.99
N VAL A 181 11.46 -7.93 -22.19
CA VAL A 181 12.32 -8.28 -23.32
C VAL A 181 13.79 -8.03 -22.98
N ALA A 182 14.12 -6.89 -22.35
CA ALA A 182 15.49 -6.56 -21.97
C ALA A 182 16.08 -7.54 -20.92
N TYR A 183 15.23 -8.09 -20.05
CA TYR A 183 15.62 -9.13 -19.09
C TYR A 183 15.65 -10.54 -19.69
N GLY A 184 15.18 -10.73 -20.93
CA GLY A 184 15.10 -12.04 -21.58
C GLY A 184 14.03 -12.95 -20.99
N TRP A 185 13.00 -12.38 -20.35
CA TRP A 185 11.87 -13.14 -19.80
C TRP A 185 10.84 -13.51 -20.87
N ILE A 186 10.79 -12.74 -21.96
CA ILE A 186 9.94 -12.97 -23.12
C ILE A 186 10.71 -12.68 -24.42
N ASP A 187 10.28 -13.31 -25.51
CA ASP A 187 10.74 -13.01 -26.86
C ASP A 187 10.16 -11.66 -27.37
N LYS A 188 10.81 -11.08 -28.38
CA LYS A 188 10.37 -9.81 -29.02
C LYS A 188 9.09 -9.93 -29.82
#